data_AF-A0A3B9Z9N0-F1
#
_entry.id   AF-A0A3B9Z9N0-F1
#
_cell.length_a   1.000
_cell.length_b   1.000
_cell.length_c   1.000
_cell.angle_alpha   90.00
_cell.angle_beta   90.00
_cell.angle_gamma   90.00
#
_symmetry.space_group_name_H-M   'P 1'
#
loop_
_entity.id
_entity.type
_entity.pdbx_description
1 polymer ?
#
loop_
_entity_poly.entity_id
_entity_poly.type
_entity_poly.pdbx_seq_one_letter_code
_entity_poly.pdbx_strand_id
1 'polypeptide(L)'
;MKMRYYTPSNWNWNRALPIGNGRLGGMVFGENEIEHIQVNEDSIWGNSYHDRVNSNAKDNLPKIRELIFAGKIPEAERLMKLSLTAVPESQAFYQTAGNVYINLIKEQGKAQVVERGLDLDEAIAYVIADDGETKYYRECLASFDEQIIAFNYYSDEKVSIDCSYNCSPV
;
A
#
# COMPACT_ATOMS: atom_id res chain seq x y z
N MET A 1 13.99 -0.78 18.42
CA MET A 1 13.07 -1.83 18.88
C MET A 1 12.74 -2.68 17.67
N LYS A 2 12.70 -4.02 17.77
CA LYS A 2 12.51 -4.90 16.59
C LYS A 2 11.26 -5.77 16.70
N MET A 3 10.45 -5.80 15.65
CA MET A 3 9.45 -6.85 15.43
C MET A 3 10.08 -7.95 14.59
N ARG A 4 10.04 -9.21 15.06
CA ARG A 4 10.76 -10.33 14.44
C ARG A 4 9.84 -11.49 14.08
N TYR A 5 10.13 -12.14 12.96
CA TYR A 5 9.44 -13.30 12.43
C TYR A 5 10.46 -14.29 11.88
N TYR A 6 10.21 -15.59 12.02
CA TYR A 6 11.14 -16.66 11.63
C TYR A 6 10.66 -17.45 10.41
N THR A 7 9.76 -16.86 9.63
CA THR A 7 9.23 -17.43 8.38
C THR A 7 8.94 -16.30 7.39
N PRO A 8 8.93 -16.57 6.08
CA PRO A 8 8.41 -15.65 5.08
C PRO A 8 6.98 -15.17 5.37
N SER A 9 6.53 -14.12 4.68
CA SER A 9 5.12 -13.73 4.73
C SER A 9 4.21 -14.81 4.12
N ASN A 10 4.76 -15.67 3.25
CA ASN A 10 4.05 -16.63 2.41
C ASN A 10 3.04 -15.94 1.51
N TRP A 11 3.46 -14.88 0.82
CA TRP A 11 2.64 -14.11 -0.12
C TRP A 11 1.38 -13.49 0.51
N ASN A 12 1.35 -13.35 1.84
CA ASN A 12 0.23 -12.77 2.56
C ASN A 12 0.55 -11.33 2.95
N TRP A 13 -0.15 -10.39 2.31
CA TRP A 13 0.01 -8.96 2.55
C TRP A 13 -0.12 -8.57 4.02
N ASN A 14 -1.01 -9.22 4.79
CA ASN A 14 -1.20 -8.94 6.22
C ASN A 14 -0.01 -9.39 7.09
N ARG A 15 0.94 -10.15 6.53
CA ARG A 15 2.16 -10.60 7.20
C ARG A 15 3.41 -9.86 6.69
N ALA A 16 3.28 -9.04 5.65
CA ALA A 16 4.35 -8.21 5.12
C ALA A 16 4.65 -7.04 6.08
N LEU A 17 5.84 -6.45 5.95
CA LEU A 17 6.35 -5.41 6.83
C LEU A 17 6.20 -4.04 6.17
N PRO A 18 5.50 -3.09 6.81
CA PRO A 18 5.34 -1.75 6.25
C PRO A 18 6.62 -0.93 6.40
N ILE A 19 6.98 -0.22 5.35
CA ILE A 19 7.94 0.88 5.32
C ILE A 19 7.26 2.10 4.69
N GLY A 20 7.68 3.31 5.08
CA GLY A 20 7.14 4.52 4.46
C GLY A 20 7.83 5.79 4.91
N ASN A 21 7.78 6.80 4.04
CA ASN A 21 8.36 8.12 4.28
C ASN A 21 7.30 9.25 4.31
N GLY A 22 6.04 8.89 4.51
CA GLY A 22 4.88 9.79 4.47
C GLY A 22 4.25 9.92 3.08
N ARG A 23 5.03 9.85 2.00
CA ARG A 23 4.55 9.93 0.61
C ARG A 23 4.61 8.57 -0.10
N LEU A 24 5.78 7.94 -0.10
CA LEU A 24 6.02 6.60 -0.60
C LEU A 24 5.85 5.57 0.53
N GLY A 25 5.21 4.46 0.21
CA GLY A 25 5.01 3.33 1.10
C GLY A 25 5.36 2.00 0.41
N GLY A 26 5.74 1.01 1.21
CA GLY A 26 6.03 -0.33 0.74
C GLY A 26 5.64 -1.38 1.76
N MET A 27 5.16 -2.52 1.29
CA MET A 27 4.91 -3.72 2.09
C MET A 27 5.91 -4.79 1.64
N VAL A 28 6.87 -5.11 2.51
CA VAL A 28 8.00 -6.02 2.24
C VAL A 28 7.66 -7.42 2.72
N PHE A 29 7.64 -8.39 1.81
CA PHE A 29 7.13 -9.74 2.10
C PHE A 29 8.19 -10.64 2.74
N GLY A 30 9.45 -10.53 2.31
CA GLY A 30 10.54 -11.36 2.79
C GLY A 30 10.38 -12.82 2.40
N GLU A 31 10.15 -13.10 1.12
CA GLU A 31 10.06 -14.46 0.57
C GLU A 31 11.44 -15.07 0.29
N ASN A 32 11.50 -16.39 0.13
CA ASN A 32 12.78 -17.09 -0.06
C ASN A 32 13.45 -16.77 -1.42
N GLU A 33 12.68 -16.85 -2.51
CA GLU A 33 13.25 -16.86 -3.86
C GLU A 33 13.00 -15.55 -4.62
N ILE A 34 11.82 -14.99 -4.45
CA ILE A 34 11.39 -13.76 -5.13
C ILE A 34 10.93 -12.81 -4.05
N GLU A 35 11.74 -11.81 -3.74
CA GLU A 35 11.28 -10.73 -2.86
C GLU A 35 10.12 -9.99 -3.55
N HIS A 36 9.10 -9.69 -2.78
CA HIS A 36 7.93 -8.95 -3.24
C HIS A 36 7.79 -7.72 -2.37
N ILE A 37 7.80 -6.56 -3.02
CA ILE A 37 7.49 -5.28 -2.39
C ILE A 37 6.28 -4.71 -3.11
N GLN A 38 5.12 -4.76 -2.47
CA GLN A 38 3.97 -3.99 -2.93
C GLN A 38 4.22 -2.53 -2.57
N VAL A 39 4.08 -1.63 -3.54
CA VAL A 39 4.43 -0.21 -3.39
C VAL A 39 3.21 0.68 -3.52
N ASN A 40 3.25 1.80 -2.79
CA ASN A 40 2.21 2.80 -2.69
C ASN A 40 2.81 4.21 -2.81
N GLU A 41 1.99 5.14 -3.30
CA GLU A 41 2.24 6.58 -3.25
C GLU A 41 0.94 7.28 -2.88
N ASP A 42 0.98 8.23 -1.95
CA ASP A 42 -0.19 8.80 -1.27
C ASP A 42 -1.19 9.54 -2.18
N SER A 43 -0.74 10.01 -3.34
CA SER A 43 -1.53 10.76 -4.32
C SER A 43 -2.15 9.89 -5.41
N ILE A 44 -1.89 8.58 -5.41
CA ILE A 44 -2.49 7.65 -6.38
C ILE A 44 -3.91 7.26 -5.94
N TRP A 45 -4.87 7.97 -6.51
CA TRP A 45 -6.30 7.71 -6.34
C TRP A 45 -6.95 7.39 -7.68
N GLY A 46 -8.01 6.58 -7.65
CA GLY A 46 -8.82 6.32 -8.83
C GLY A 46 -9.58 7.57 -9.28
N ASN A 47 -10.08 7.53 -10.52
CA ASN A 47 -10.84 8.62 -11.16
C ASN A 47 -10.02 9.91 -11.37
N SER A 48 -10.56 10.80 -12.20
CA SER A 48 -10.06 12.15 -12.35
C SER A 48 -10.78 13.10 -11.40
N TYR A 49 -10.39 14.37 -11.42
CA TYR A 49 -11.14 15.41 -10.74
C TYR A 49 -12.62 15.42 -11.17
N HIS A 50 -13.51 15.47 -10.20
CA HIS A 50 -14.95 15.64 -10.39
C HIS A 50 -15.43 16.80 -9.51
N ASP A 51 -16.18 17.75 -10.10
CA ASP A 51 -17.00 18.65 -9.30
C ASP A 51 -18.19 17.87 -8.76
N ARG A 52 -18.19 17.65 -7.45
CA ARG A 52 -19.17 16.80 -6.78
C ARG A 52 -20.38 17.56 -6.25
N VAL A 53 -20.45 18.87 -6.50
CA VAL A 53 -21.62 19.68 -6.14
C VAL A 53 -22.82 19.22 -6.95
N ASN A 54 -23.85 18.74 -6.27
CA ASN A 54 -25.10 18.37 -6.92
C ASN A 54 -25.83 19.63 -7.37
N SER A 55 -25.98 19.81 -8.69
CA SER A 55 -26.65 20.98 -9.27
C SER A 55 -28.12 21.11 -8.82
N ASN A 56 -28.76 20.00 -8.44
CA ASN A 56 -30.14 20.01 -7.93
C ASN A 56 -30.26 20.50 -6.49
N ALA A 57 -29.15 20.65 -5.75
CA ALA A 57 -29.19 20.97 -4.31
C ALA A 57 -29.82 22.34 -4.05
N LYS A 58 -29.38 23.36 -4.79
CA LYS A 58 -29.79 24.75 -4.58
C LYS A 58 -31.29 24.94 -4.78
N ASP A 59 -31.84 24.37 -5.85
CA ASP A 59 -33.24 24.58 -6.25
C ASP A 59 -34.20 23.78 -5.36
N ASN A 60 -33.77 22.65 -4.80
CA ASN A 60 -34.59 21.82 -3.93
C ASN A 60 -34.53 22.22 -2.45
N LEU A 61 -33.53 23.00 -2.02
CA LEU A 61 -33.36 23.40 -0.62
C LEU A 61 -34.58 24.13 -0.02
N PRO A 62 -35.27 25.07 -0.73
CA PRO A 62 -36.48 25.69 -0.21
C PRO A 62 -37.60 24.66 0.05
N LYS A 63 -37.80 23.72 -0.88
CA LYS A 63 -38.85 22.70 -0.77
C LYS A 63 -38.58 21.71 0.35
N ILE A 64 -37.32 21.31 0.52
CA ILE A 64 -36.89 20.46 1.64
C ILE A 64 -37.23 21.13 2.98
N ARG A 65 -36.91 22.43 3.14
CA ARG A 65 -37.23 23.18 4.36
C ARG A 65 -38.74 23.25 4.62
N GLU A 66 -39.54 23.50 3.58
CA GLU A 66 -41.01 23.49 3.67
C GLU A 66 -41.54 22.14 4.19
N LEU A 67 -41.06 21.02 3.64
CA LEU A 67 -41.48 19.67 4.05
C LEU A 67 -41.11 19.39 5.52
N ILE A 68 -39.92 19.83 5.97
CA ILE A 68 -39.49 19.69 7.37
C ILE A 68 -40.42 20.48 8.30
N PHE A 69 -40.70 21.76 8.00
CA PHE A 69 -41.59 22.58 8.85
C PHE A 69 -43.04 22.09 8.86
N ALA A 70 -43.48 21.41 7.79
CA ALA A 70 -44.79 20.78 7.73
C ALA A 70 -44.86 19.40 8.41
N GLY A 71 -43.76 18.90 8.99
CA GLY A 71 -43.68 17.58 9.62
C GLY A 71 -43.65 16.39 8.65
N LYS A 72 -43.47 16.63 7.34
CA LYS A 72 -43.41 15.62 6.27
C LYS A 72 -42.00 15.06 6.12
N ILE A 73 -41.53 14.39 7.17
CA ILE A 73 -40.15 13.94 7.30
C ILE A 73 -39.76 12.91 6.23
N PRO A 74 -40.55 11.87 5.92
CA PRO A 74 -40.17 10.88 4.89
C PRO A 74 -40.00 11.50 3.50
N GLU A 75 -40.85 12.45 3.12
CA GLU A 75 -40.77 13.16 1.85
C GLU A 75 -39.56 14.09 1.79
N ALA A 76 -39.27 14.80 2.90
CA ALA A 76 -38.08 15.62 3.01
C ALA A 76 -36.80 14.79 2.86
N GLU A 77 -36.70 13.66 3.58
CA GLU A 77 -35.55 12.76 3.53
C GLU A 77 -35.32 12.22 2.11
N ARG A 78 -36.39 11.76 1.44
CA ARG A 78 -36.29 11.29 0.06
C ARG A 78 -35.77 12.39 -0.87
N LEU A 79 -36.28 13.61 -0.75
CA LEU A 79 -35.84 14.72 -1.59
C LEU A 79 -34.39 15.12 -1.31
N MET A 80 -33.97 15.09 -0.04
CA MET A 80 -32.58 15.31 0.36
C MET A 80 -31.64 14.28 -0.25
N LYS A 81 -31.97 12.98 -0.21
CA LYS A 81 -31.14 11.91 -0.82
C LYS A 81 -30.93 12.11 -2.32
N LEU A 82 -31.94 12.64 -3.03
CA LEU A 82 -31.87 12.84 -4.48
C LEU A 82 -31.14 14.14 -4.88
N SER A 83 -31.17 15.17 -4.03
CA SER A 83 -30.72 16.52 -4.40
C SER A 83 -29.52 17.04 -3.62
N LEU A 84 -29.26 16.55 -2.41
CA LEU A 84 -28.16 16.98 -1.55
C LEU A 84 -26.99 15.99 -1.49
N THR A 85 -27.14 14.81 -2.10
CA THR A 85 -26.05 13.83 -2.22
C THR A 85 -25.07 14.25 -3.31
N ALA A 86 -23.77 14.12 -3.05
CA ALA A 86 -22.71 14.38 -4.01
C ALA A 86 -22.85 13.57 -5.31
N VAL A 87 -22.32 14.07 -6.42
CA VAL A 87 -22.33 13.38 -7.73
C VAL A 87 -20.91 13.24 -8.28
N PRO A 88 -20.32 12.04 -8.36
CA PRO A 88 -20.83 10.76 -7.85
C PRO A 88 -20.90 10.73 -6.31
N GLU A 89 -21.71 9.81 -5.79
CA GLU A 89 -21.98 9.67 -4.35
C GLU A 89 -20.73 9.27 -3.55
N SER A 90 -19.86 8.45 -4.14
CA SER A 90 -18.62 7.99 -3.52
C SER A 90 -17.42 8.88 -3.83
N GLN A 91 -16.44 8.85 -2.94
CA GLN A 91 -15.10 9.36 -3.21
C GLN A 91 -14.34 8.38 -4.12
N ALA A 92 -13.27 8.87 -4.74
CA ALA A 92 -12.27 8.00 -5.34
C ALA A 92 -11.72 7.00 -4.33
N PHE A 93 -11.37 5.81 -4.79
CA PHE A 93 -10.69 4.81 -3.98
C PHE A 93 -9.18 4.95 -4.15
N TYR A 94 -8.45 4.92 -3.04
CA TYR A 94 -7.00 4.83 -3.04
C TYR A 94 -6.53 3.59 -3.82
N GLN A 95 -5.47 3.72 -4.62
CA GLN A 95 -4.95 2.64 -5.44
C GLN A 95 -3.50 2.31 -5.08
N THR A 96 -3.11 1.06 -5.36
CA THR A 96 -1.71 0.65 -5.27
C THR A 96 -0.89 1.30 -6.37
N ALA A 97 0.36 1.66 -6.09
CA ALA A 97 1.27 2.10 -7.14
C ALA A 97 1.67 0.91 -8.02
N GLY A 98 1.88 -0.25 -7.40
CA GLY A 98 2.12 -1.50 -8.11
C GLY A 98 2.85 -2.52 -7.26
N ASN A 99 3.51 -3.45 -7.91
CA ASN A 99 4.30 -4.50 -7.28
C ASN A 99 5.70 -4.54 -7.90
N VAL A 100 6.71 -4.57 -7.05
CA VAL A 100 8.11 -4.84 -7.42
C VAL A 100 8.41 -6.28 -7.03
N TYR A 101 8.92 -7.06 -7.98
CA TYR A 101 9.40 -8.42 -7.74
C TYR A 101 10.89 -8.47 -8.03
N ILE A 102 11.67 -8.94 -7.06
CA ILE A 102 13.12 -9.05 -7.15
C ILE A 102 13.47 -10.53 -7.04
N ASN A 103 13.84 -11.11 -8.16
CA ASN A 103 14.28 -12.49 -8.25
C ASN A 103 15.72 -12.61 -7.70
N LEU A 104 15.86 -13.32 -6.58
CA LEU A 104 17.12 -13.49 -5.85
C LEU A 104 17.86 -14.70 -6.45
N ILE A 105 18.60 -14.47 -7.54
CA ILE A 105 19.17 -15.53 -8.40
C ILE A 105 20.02 -16.54 -7.61
N LYS A 106 20.72 -16.09 -6.56
CA LYS A 106 21.58 -16.94 -5.72
C LYS A 106 20.82 -17.75 -4.66
N GLU A 107 19.65 -17.28 -4.24
CA GLU A 107 18.82 -17.93 -3.22
C GLU A 107 17.93 -19.05 -3.80
N GLN A 108 17.73 -19.08 -5.13
CA GLN A 108 16.83 -20.01 -5.83
C GLN A 108 17.03 -21.48 -5.45
N GLY A 109 16.00 -22.10 -4.86
CA GLY A 109 16.01 -23.51 -4.45
C GLY A 109 17.01 -23.87 -3.36
N LYS A 110 17.64 -22.88 -2.71
CA LYS A 110 18.78 -23.07 -1.81
C LYS A 110 18.56 -22.41 -0.46
N ALA A 111 18.39 -21.09 -0.44
CA ALA A 111 18.32 -20.33 0.79
C ALA A 111 16.93 -20.37 1.40
N GLN A 112 16.87 -20.36 2.72
CA GLN A 112 15.63 -20.25 3.48
C GLN A 112 15.72 -19.03 4.40
N VAL A 113 14.63 -18.28 4.51
CA VAL A 113 14.52 -17.18 5.46
C VAL A 113 14.63 -17.74 6.88
N VAL A 114 15.64 -17.26 7.60
CA VAL A 114 15.89 -17.61 9.01
C VAL A 114 15.27 -16.58 9.94
N GLU A 115 15.29 -15.31 9.57
CA GLU A 115 14.68 -14.22 10.33
C GLU A 115 14.31 -13.10 9.36
N ARG A 116 13.15 -12.48 9.57
CA ARG A 116 12.83 -11.18 8.99
C ARG A 116 12.21 -10.29 10.06
N GLY A 117 12.31 -8.98 9.89
CA GLY A 117 11.76 -8.08 10.88
C GLY A 117 11.75 -6.64 10.44
N LEU A 118 11.12 -5.81 11.26
CA LEU A 118 11.13 -4.36 11.13
C LEU A 118 11.87 -3.79 12.33
N ASP A 119 12.98 -3.10 12.06
CA ASP A 119 13.65 -2.26 13.04
C ASP A 119 12.96 -0.89 13.08
N LEU A 120 12.33 -0.59 14.21
CA LEU A 120 11.57 0.64 14.42
C LEU A 120 12.45 1.81 14.83
N ASP A 121 13.70 1.58 15.25
CA ASP A 121 14.62 2.67 15.56
C ASP A 121 15.28 3.20 14.28
N GLU A 122 15.63 2.30 13.35
CA GLU A 122 16.28 2.62 12.09
C GLU A 122 15.30 2.76 10.90
N ALA A 123 14.04 2.36 11.09
CA ALA A 123 13.01 2.29 10.03
C ALA A 123 13.39 1.38 8.85
N ILE A 124 14.03 0.24 9.15
CA ILE A 124 14.50 -0.74 8.14
C ILE A 124 13.73 -2.05 8.28
N ALA A 125 13.09 -2.48 7.19
CA ALA A 125 12.62 -3.86 7.05
C ALA A 125 13.80 -4.73 6.59
N TYR A 126 14.09 -5.81 7.31
CA TYR A 126 15.22 -6.68 7.02
C TYR A 126 14.77 -8.13 6.86
N VAL A 127 15.54 -8.88 6.07
CA VAL A 127 15.43 -10.32 5.88
C VAL A 127 16.83 -10.92 5.90
N ILE A 128 16.96 -12.01 6.64
CA ILE A 128 18.15 -12.84 6.71
C ILE A 128 17.75 -14.20 6.17
N ALA A 129 18.45 -14.68 5.15
CA ALA A 129 18.29 -16.00 4.57
C ALA A 129 19.63 -16.75 4.60
N ASP A 130 19.56 -18.08 4.62
CA ASP A 130 20.72 -18.96 4.77
C ASP A 130 20.53 -20.21 3.91
N ASP A 131 21.54 -20.56 3.11
CA ASP A 131 21.57 -21.81 2.33
C ASP A 131 22.43 -22.92 2.96
N GLY A 132 22.97 -22.68 4.16
CA GLY A 132 23.87 -23.56 4.90
C GLY A 132 25.35 -23.24 4.70
N GLU A 133 25.71 -22.53 3.64
CA GLU A 133 27.08 -22.11 3.33
C GLU A 133 27.23 -20.59 3.41
N THR A 134 26.24 -19.84 2.90
CA THR A 134 26.24 -18.38 2.80
C THR A 134 25.01 -17.79 3.46
N LYS A 135 25.22 -16.71 4.21
CA LYS A 135 24.14 -15.85 4.71
C LYS A 135 23.89 -14.68 3.78
N TYR A 136 22.62 -14.47 3.47
CA TYR A 136 22.11 -13.42 2.62
C TYR A 136 21.33 -12.42 3.45
N TYR A 137 21.56 -11.13 3.20
CA TYR A 137 20.92 -10.03 3.90
C TYR A 137 20.21 -9.15 2.91
N ARG A 138 18.95 -8.84 3.23
CA ARG A 138 18.13 -7.90 2.47
C ARG A 138 17.64 -6.84 3.43
N GLU A 139 17.75 -5.59 3.02
CA GLU A 139 17.27 -4.43 3.76
C GLU A 139 16.45 -3.56 2.83
N CYS A 140 15.34 -3.04 3.34
CA CYS A 140 14.45 -2.18 2.59
C CYS A 140 13.98 -1.03 3.48
N LEU A 141 14.03 0.18 2.95
CA LEU A 141 13.59 1.39 3.64
C LEU A 141 12.96 2.37 2.66
N ALA A 142 12.12 3.27 3.19
CA ALA A 142 11.65 4.44 2.47
C ALA A 142 12.33 5.67 3.07
N SER A 143 13.23 6.31 2.32
CA SER A 143 14.00 7.46 2.80
C SER A 143 13.15 8.72 2.77
N PHE A 144 13.05 9.41 3.90
CA PHE A 144 12.39 10.71 3.99
C PHE A 144 13.17 11.80 3.25
N ASP A 145 14.49 11.85 3.43
CA ASP A 145 15.30 12.91 2.84
C ASP A 145 15.46 12.73 1.33
N GLU A 146 15.69 11.49 0.87
CA GLU A 146 15.96 11.19 -0.54
C GLU A 146 14.71 10.94 -1.37
N GLN A 147 13.54 10.79 -0.73
CA GLN A 147 12.25 10.57 -1.40
C GLN A 147 12.24 9.32 -2.31
N ILE A 148 12.91 8.25 -1.89
CA ILE A 148 12.98 6.96 -2.59
C ILE A 148 12.62 5.79 -1.66
N ILE A 149 12.26 4.66 -2.26
CA ILE A 149 12.35 3.35 -1.61
C ILE A 149 13.66 2.71 -2.07
N ALA A 150 14.49 2.29 -1.13
CA ALA A 150 15.77 1.67 -1.38
C ALA A 150 15.73 0.20 -0.92
N PHE A 151 16.25 -0.68 -1.77
CA PHE A 151 16.44 -2.10 -1.46
C PHE A 151 17.93 -2.41 -1.58
N ASN A 152 18.51 -2.94 -0.51
CA ASN A 152 19.88 -3.38 -0.44
C ASN A 152 19.91 -4.90 -0.29
N TYR A 153 20.72 -5.58 -1.10
CA TYR A 153 20.90 -7.03 -1.04
C TYR A 153 22.38 -7.35 -1.09
N TYR A 154 22.87 -8.05 -0.07
CA TYR A 154 24.28 -8.30 0.11
C TYR A 154 24.55 -9.62 0.84
N SER A 155 25.74 -10.16 0.63
CA SER A 155 26.33 -11.28 1.36
C SER A 155 27.85 -11.19 1.27
N ASP A 156 28.56 -12.11 1.94
CA ASP A 156 30.02 -12.22 1.81
C ASP A 156 30.45 -12.73 0.43
N GLU A 157 29.51 -13.29 -0.34
CA GLU A 157 29.70 -13.79 -1.69
C GLU A 157 29.03 -12.87 -2.73
N LYS A 158 29.32 -13.09 -4.02
CA LYS A 158 28.67 -12.31 -5.08
C LYS A 158 27.16 -12.59 -5.15
N VAL A 159 26.38 -11.54 -5.00
CA VAL A 159 24.94 -11.52 -5.22
C VAL A 159 24.58 -11.09 -6.65
N SER A 160 23.37 -11.45 -7.09
CA SER A 160 22.81 -11.01 -8.37
C SER A 160 21.29 -11.03 -8.31
N ILE A 161 20.65 -10.06 -8.96
CA ILE A 161 19.19 -9.92 -8.99
C ILE A 161 18.70 -9.77 -10.43
N ASP A 162 17.46 -10.19 -10.66
CA ASP A 162 16.65 -9.76 -11.77
C ASP A 162 15.38 -9.09 -11.21
N CYS A 163 15.04 -7.91 -11.69
CA CYS A 163 14.01 -7.07 -11.10
C CYS A 163 12.94 -6.77 -12.13
N SER A 164 11.68 -6.95 -11.74
CA SER A 164 10.53 -6.62 -12.56
C SER A 164 9.54 -5.77 -11.78
N TYR A 165 8.79 -4.94 -12.51
CA TYR A 165 7.75 -4.10 -11.97
C TYR A 165 6.45 -4.38 -12.70
N ASN A 166 5.36 -4.53 -11.94
CA ASN A 166 4.03 -4.72 -12.48
C ASN A 166 3.05 -3.69 -11.89
N CYS A 167 2.56 -2.82 -12.76
CA CYS A 167 1.44 -1.92 -12.52
C CYS A 167 0.17 -2.50 -13.16
N SER A 168 -0.30 -3.64 -12.66
CA SER A 168 -1.60 -4.16 -13.07
C SER A 168 -2.68 -3.43 -12.24
N PRO A 169 -3.61 -2.70 -12.86
CA PRO A 169 -4.79 -2.24 -12.16
C PRO A 169 -5.56 -3.48 -11.69
N VAL A 170 -5.99 -3.48 -10.43
CA VAL A 170 -6.92 -4.47 -9.89
C VAL A 170 -8.26 -4.34 -10.60
#